data_AF-A0A6B3EFV5-F1
#
_entry.id   AF-A0A6B3EFV5-F1
#
_cell.length_a   1.000
_cell.length_b   1.000
_cell.length_c   1.000
_cell.angle_alpha   90.00
_cell.angle_beta   90.00
_cell.angle_gamma   90.00
#
_symmetry.space_group_name_H-M   'P 1'
#
loop_
_entity.id
_entity.type
_entity.pdbx_description
1 polymer ?
#
loop_
_entity_poly.entity_id
_entity_poly.type
_entity_poly.pdbx_seq_one_letter_code
_entity_poly.pdbx_strand_id
1 'polypeptide(L)'
;MKHRFPSLLFVALCGLAPAALGSLLHWSAWLWGFMSMVTTSGSLLFMLTVPSGDRASADPYEPEETEPPAAPTEQPYQETRVIDAALPSATDGYDFLFSATVWWRPVSHHADWSDGASPALAVSSVVSRALQVVRHEEPGRASFARYLLEGELGAPLPDLSGRVKALAADVTLTLAPADRERLRKMSDLRKDEELWEYERQHERNKRGYLGDDVLKSTGSAVVWWLARHEDDIEKAVNMIGPLAQISAAAKNEEVPEIFRHLLVPPVQARTEAAVGGPLWDGYAQGGGTFDREEELGVSDRLLLLLAAVGLKPDMDEYTVFVHRVVRSLEAAGLDEAAEEIRRTLLPAPDDGPEAEHPSEGDSTGPWSPRFRAPDDAPFTDAAADTDPDSFTPDSPESGAGGRSRDRQETGEDDVAPPDFWDSSHSPRRPASPRAQDEGNEDRS
;
A
#
# COMPACT_ATOMS: atom_id res chain seq x y z
N MET A 1 -32.88 -40.98 48.27
CA MET A 1 -31.90 -41.94 47.68
C MET A 1 -32.40 -42.68 46.43
N LYS A 2 -33.64 -43.20 46.36
CA LYS A 2 -34.10 -44.12 45.28
C LYS A 2 -33.83 -43.66 43.83
N HIS A 3 -33.87 -42.37 43.52
CA HIS A 3 -33.69 -41.85 42.15
C HIS A 3 -32.24 -41.87 41.61
N ARG A 4 -31.20 -42.00 42.46
CA ARG A 4 -29.81 -42.00 41.97
C ARG A 4 -29.39 -43.34 41.32
N PHE A 5 -30.01 -44.45 41.72
CA PHE A 5 -29.68 -45.78 41.20
C PHE A 5 -30.01 -45.96 39.69
N PRO A 6 -31.22 -45.63 39.18
CA PRO A 6 -31.52 -45.74 37.75
C PRO A 6 -30.68 -44.76 36.90
N SER A 7 -30.37 -43.57 37.43
CA SER A 7 -29.50 -42.59 36.77
C SER A 7 -28.10 -43.15 36.50
N LEU A 8 -27.45 -43.73 37.52
CA LEU A 8 -26.12 -44.33 37.39
C LEU A 8 -26.12 -45.56 36.46
N LEU A 9 -27.18 -46.38 36.48
CA LEU A 9 -27.34 -47.51 35.56
C LEU A 9 -27.49 -47.04 34.11
N PHE A 10 -28.21 -45.94 33.86
CA PHE A 10 -28.37 -45.37 32.51
C PHE A 10 -27.03 -44.86 31.96
N VAL A 11 -26.26 -44.09 32.74
CA VAL A 11 -24.92 -43.62 32.32
C VAL A 11 -23.98 -44.80 32.03
N ALA A 12 -23.97 -45.83 32.88
CA ALA A 12 -23.18 -47.04 32.65
C ALA A 12 -23.59 -47.78 31.36
N LEU A 13 -24.89 -47.91 31.09
CA LEU A 13 -25.41 -48.53 29.86
C LEU A 13 -24.97 -47.74 28.61
N CYS A 14 -25.04 -46.40 28.66
CA CYS A 14 -24.65 -45.51 27.55
C CYS A 14 -23.15 -45.57 27.22
N GLY A 15 -22.28 -45.86 28.18
CA GLY A 15 -20.86 -46.09 27.94
C GLY A 15 -20.55 -47.50 27.40
N LEU A 16 -21.27 -48.51 27.88
CA LEU A 16 -21.00 -49.92 27.55
C LEU A 16 -21.63 -50.37 26.22
N ALA A 17 -22.79 -49.83 25.82
CA ALA A 17 -23.43 -50.20 24.55
C ALA A 17 -22.55 -49.90 23.31
N PRO A 18 -21.90 -48.72 23.18
CA PRO A 18 -20.90 -48.48 22.12
C PRO A 18 -19.66 -49.39 22.22
N ALA A 19 -19.32 -49.87 23.41
CA ALA A 19 -18.19 -50.79 23.60
C ALA A 19 -18.52 -52.27 23.28
N ALA A 20 -19.81 -52.63 23.21
CA ALA A 20 -20.27 -53.97 22.84
C ALA A 20 -20.74 -54.04 21.37
N LEU A 21 -21.46 -53.03 20.89
CA LEU A 21 -21.86 -52.88 19.49
C LEU A 21 -20.67 -52.45 18.58
N GLY A 22 -19.67 -51.80 19.19
CA GLY A 22 -18.32 -51.45 18.60
C GLY A 22 -15.79 -53.04 18.48
N SER A 23 -15.38 -54.31 18.81
CA SER A 23 -15.87 -55.68 19.12
C SER A 23 -16.62 -56.42 18.01
N LEU A 24 -17.93 -56.67 18.16
CA LEU A 24 -18.77 -57.43 17.22
C LEU A 24 -18.67 -57.02 15.73
N LEU A 25 -18.36 -55.76 15.41
CA LEU A 25 -18.18 -55.29 14.02
C LEU A 25 -16.70 -54.97 13.67
N HIS A 26 -15.75 -55.31 14.56
CA HIS A 26 -14.30 -55.23 14.33
C HIS A 26 -13.71 -53.86 13.89
N TRP A 27 -14.27 -52.70 14.29
CA TRP A 27 -13.60 -51.42 14.00
C TRP A 27 -12.46 -51.13 14.99
N SER A 28 -11.69 -50.06 14.72
CA SER A 28 -10.56 -49.67 15.56
C SER A 28 -10.98 -49.37 17.00
N ALA A 29 -10.26 -49.95 17.98
CA ALA A 29 -10.50 -49.77 19.41
C ALA A 29 -10.49 -48.30 19.85
N TRP A 30 -9.69 -47.45 19.18
CA TRP A 30 -9.68 -46.00 19.38
C TRP A 30 -11.04 -45.35 19.10
N LEU A 31 -11.71 -45.76 18.02
CA LEU A 31 -12.96 -45.16 17.56
C LEU A 31 -14.12 -45.54 18.50
N TRP A 32 -14.07 -46.75 19.07
CA TRP A 32 -15.03 -47.25 20.04
C TRP A 32 -14.84 -46.60 21.42
N GLY A 33 -13.59 -46.45 21.87
CA GLY A 33 -13.24 -45.73 23.10
C GLY A 33 -13.65 -44.26 23.06
N PHE A 34 -13.40 -43.57 21.94
CA PHE A 34 -13.82 -42.19 21.75
C PHE A 34 -15.35 -42.03 21.81
N MET A 35 -16.10 -42.89 21.11
CA MET A 35 -17.57 -42.84 21.14
C MET A 35 -18.13 -43.10 22.54
N SER A 36 -17.57 -44.08 23.28
CA SER A 36 -17.95 -44.35 24.67
C SER A 36 -17.68 -43.17 25.61
N MET A 37 -16.54 -42.47 25.43
CA MET A 37 -16.20 -41.28 26.20
C MET A 37 -17.14 -40.11 25.91
N VAL A 38 -17.49 -39.89 24.63
CA VAL A 38 -18.44 -38.84 24.20
C VAL A 38 -19.86 -39.11 24.71
N THR A 39 -20.38 -40.34 24.58
CA THR A 39 -21.74 -40.66 25.08
C THR A 39 -21.83 -40.58 26.61
N THR A 40 -20.78 -41.01 27.31
CA THR A 40 -20.73 -40.91 28.79
C THR A 40 -20.67 -39.46 29.24
N SER A 41 -19.85 -38.62 28.59
CA SER A 41 -19.75 -37.19 28.88
C SER A 41 -21.07 -36.45 28.61
N GLY A 42 -21.71 -36.69 27.45
CA GLY A 42 -23.00 -36.08 27.11
C GLY A 42 -24.13 -36.51 28.06
N SER A 43 -24.18 -37.78 28.44
CA SER A 43 -25.18 -38.30 29.39
C SER A 43 -25.00 -37.73 30.80
N LEU A 44 -23.74 -37.56 31.25
CA LEU A 44 -23.42 -36.89 32.52
C LEU A 44 -23.81 -35.41 32.49
N LEU A 45 -23.55 -34.69 31.40
CA LEU A 45 -23.93 -33.29 31.23
C LEU A 45 -25.46 -33.12 31.25
N PHE A 46 -26.20 -34.00 30.57
CA PHE A 46 -27.67 -34.00 30.57
C PHE A 46 -28.25 -34.29 31.96
N MET A 47 -27.63 -35.17 32.74
CA MET A 47 -27.98 -35.42 34.15
C MET A 47 -27.70 -34.23 35.08
N LEU A 48 -26.83 -33.28 34.68
CA LEU A 48 -26.54 -32.05 35.42
C LEU A 48 -27.44 -30.87 35.00
N THR A 49 -27.95 -30.85 33.76
CA THR A 49 -28.78 -29.75 33.24
C THR A 49 -30.29 -29.96 33.38
N VAL A 50 -30.77 -31.19 33.59
CA VAL A 50 -32.19 -31.44 33.88
C VAL A 50 -32.49 -31.13 35.36
N PRO A 51 -33.30 -30.11 35.68
CA PRO A 51 -33.64 -29.81 37.08
C PRO A 51 -34.45 -30.96 37.68
N SER A 52 -33.95 -31.52 38.78
CA SER A 52 -34.65 -32.55 39.54
C SER A 52 -35.83 -31.94 40.28
N GLY A 53 -37.00 -31.90 39.63
CA GLY A 53 -38.27 -31.49 40.22
C GLY A 53 -38.76 -32.49 41.27
N ASP A 54 -38.15 -32.45 42.45
CA ASP A 54 -38.58 -33.27 43.58
C ASP A 54 -39.90 -32.74 44.16
N ARG A 55 -40.84 -33.65 44.38
CA ARG A 55 -42.26 -33.31 44.57
C ARG A 55 -42.54 -33.25 46.07
N ALA A 56 -42.26 -32.10 46.67
CA ALA A 56 -42.47 -31.87 48.09
C ALA A 56 -43.95 -32.09 48.49
N SER A 57 -44.22 -33.15 49.24
CA SER A 57 -45.50 -33.36 49.91
C SER A 57 -45.63 -32.39 51.09
N ALA A 58 -46.85 -31.89 51.32
CA ALA A 58 -47.13 -30.95 52.39
C ALA A 58 -47.09 -31.58 53.79
N ASP A 59 -46.66 -30.81 54.77
CA ASP A 59 -47.29 -30.70 56.09
C ASP A 59 -47.10 -29.23 56.58
N PRO A 60 -48.04 -28.60 57.30
CA PRO A 60 -48.12 -27.15 57.35
C PRO A 60 -47.33 -26.52 58.52
N TYR A 61 -46.47 -25.57 58.17
CA TYR A 61 -46.11 -24.45 59.04
C TYR A 61 -45.91 -23.22 58.15
N GLU A 62 -46.68 -22.16 58.36
CA GLU A 62 -46.45 -20.86 57.73
C GLU A 62 -45.49 -20.05 58.60
N PRO A 63 -44.22 -19.84 58.17
CA PRO A 63 -43.65 -18.51 58.24
C PRO A 63 -44.35 -17.65 57.17
N GLU A 64 -44.58 -16.37 57.47
CA GLU A 64 -45.19 -15.44 56.52
C GLU A 64 -44.40 -15.41 55.20
N GLU A 65 -45.07 -15.48 54.04
CA GLU A 65 -44.44 -15.22 52.74
C GLU A 65 -43.98 -13.76 52.70
N THR A 66 -42.72 -13.55 53.11
CA THR A 66 -42.01 -12.31 52.86
C THR A 66 -41.84 -12.18 51.36
N GLU A 67 -42.67 -11.35 50.74
CA GLU A 67 -42.63 -11.03 49.32
C GLU A 67 -41.16 -10.80 48.90
N PRO A 68 -40.63 -11.54 47.90
CA PRO A 68 -39.23 -11.45 47.54
C PRO A 68 -38.95 -10.00 47.10
N PRO A 69 -38.02 -9.28 47.74
CA PRO A 69 -37.89 -7.84 47.58
C PRO A 69 -37.68 -7.51 46.12
N ALA A 70 -38.62 -6.73 45.55
CA ALA A 70 -38.69 -6.47 44.12
C ALA A 70 -37.32 -6.02 43.60
N ALA A 71 -36.79 -6.76 42.62
CA ALA A 71 -35.47 -6.51 42.07
C ALA A 71 -35.38 -5.04 41.62
N PRO A 72 -34.41 -4.25 42.12
CA PRO A 72 -34.41 -2.81 41.95
C PRO A 72 -34.35 -2.46 40.47
N THR A 73 -35.42 -1.82 39.96
CA THR A 73 -35.58 -1.50 38.55
C THR A 73 -34.38 -0.70 38.05
N GLU A 74 -33.55 -1.31 37.22
CA GLU A 74 -32.40 -0.61 36.64
C GLU A 74 -32.88 0.57 35.79
N GLN A 75 -32.32 1.76 36.02
CA GLN A 75 -32.70 2.94 35.25
C GLN A 75 -32.27 2.79 33.77
N PRO A 76 -33.09 3.28 32.81
CA PRO A 76 -32.74 3.25 31.40
C PRO A 76 -31.54 4.16 31.10
N TYR A 77 -30.83 3.84 30.02
CA TYR A 77 -29.77 4.69 29.50
C TYR A 77 -30.35 5.93 28.78
N GLN A 78 -29.65 7.05 28.92
CA GLN A 78 -29.92 8.33 28.28
C GLN A 78 -28.81 8.62 27.26
N GLU A 79 -29.16 9.26 26.14
CA GLU A 79 -28.21 9.67 25.11
C GLU A 79 -27.65 11.08 25.40
N THR A 80 -26.37 11.31 25.12
CA THR A 80 -25.74 12.64 25.08
C THR A 80 -24.59 12.59 24.08
N ARG A 81 -24.35 13.63 23.29
CA ARG A 81 -23.30 13.62 22.26
C ARG A 81 -22.09 14.47 22.64
N VAL A 82 -20.92 13.98 22.27
CA VAL A 82 -19.66 14.74 22.23
C VAL A 82 -19.38 15.08 20.77
N ILE A 83 -19.04 16.34 20.49
CA ILE A 83 -18.76 16.85 19.14
C ILE A 83 -17.43 17.60 19.19
N ASP A 84 -16.50 17.17 18.33
CA ASP A 84 -15.18 17.73 18.03
C ASP A 84 -14.39 18.18 19.27
N ALA A 85 -14.43 17.36 20.33
CA ALA A 85 -13.63 17.57 21.51
C ALA A 85 -12.15 17.38 21.18
N ALA A 86 -11.35 18.43 21.34
CA ALA A 86 -9.91 18.39 21.15
C ALA A 86 -9.24 17.53 22.22
N LEU A 87 -8.52 16.49 21.80
CA LEU A 87 -7.70 15.62 22.63
C LEU A 87 -6.25 15.65 22.11
N PRO A 88 -5.25 16.06 22.92
CA PRO A 88 -3.86 16.06 22.47
C PRO A 88 -3.37 14.65 22.12
N SER A 89 -2.64 14.55 21.01
CA SER A 89 -1.94 13.33 20.58
C SER A 89 -0.60 13.17 21.31
N ALA A 90 0.18 12.14 20.94
CA ALA A 90 1.56 11.98 21.41
C ALA A 90 2.55 13.04 20.89
N THR A 91 2.17 13.85 19.88
CA THR A 91 3.03 14.89 19.32
C THR A 91 2.54 16.28 19.71
N ASP A 92 3.42 17.10 20.27
CA ASP A 92 3.14 18.50 20.63
C ASP A 92 2.58 19.29 19.42
N GLY A 93 1.50 20.04 19.66
CA GLY A 93 0.84 20.86 18.64
C GLY A 93 -0.09 20.11 17.68
N TYR A 94 -0.43 18.85 17.96
CA TYR A 94 -1.42 18.07 17.19
C TYR A 94 -2.53 17.53 18.09
N ASP A 95 -3.74 18.06 17.92
CA ASP A 95 -4.96 17.59 18.57
C ASP A 95 -5.79 16.68 17.64
N PHE A 96 -6.34 15.61 18.20
CA PHE A 96 -7.43 14.86 17.59
C PHE A 96 -8.78 15.50 17.94
N LEU A 97 -9.68 15.59 16.96
CA LEU A 97 -11.09 15.89 17.13
C LEU A 97 -11.84 14.58 17.40
N PHE A 98 -12.41 14.46 18.60
CA PHE A 98 -13.19 13.32 19.05
C PHE A 98 -14.70 13.64 19.08
N SER A 99 -15.50 12.85 18.37
CA SER A 99 -16.97 12.89 18.44
C SER A 99 -17.54 11.49 18.67
N ALA A 100 -18.53 11.36 19.56
CA ALA A 100 -19.13 10.09 19.92
C ALA A 100 -20.53 10.23 20.57
N THR A 101 -21.33 9.17 20.48
CA THR A 101 -22.63 9.05 21.16
C THR A 101 -22.44 8.42 22.53
N VAL A 102 -22.59 9.18 23.61
CA VAL A 102 -22.46 8.73 25.00
C VAL A 102 -23.80 8.22 25.51
N TRP A 103 -23.82 6.95 25.94
CA TRP A 103 -24.97 6.33 26.60
C TRP A 103 -24.68 6.21 28.09
N TRP A 104 -25.51 6.82 28.93
CA TRP A 104 -25.25 6.90 30.36
C TRP A 104 -26.49 6.71 31.23
N ARG A 105 -26.29 6.32 32.50
CA ARG A 105 -27.37 6.22 33.49
C ARG A 105 -26.89 6.53 34.92
N PRO A 106 -27.73 7.09 35.79
CA PRO A 106 -27.42 7.23 37.21
C PRO A 106 -27.13 5.88 37.88
N VAL A 107 -26.27 5.89 38.89
CA VAL A 107 -26.00 4.74 39.76
C VAL A 107 -26.87 4.86 41.02
N SER A 108 -27.85 3.98 41.16
CA SER A 108 -28.80 3.95 42.28
C SER A 108 -28.14 3.52 43.60
N HIS A 109 -27.33 4.37 44.21
CA HIS A 109 -26.77 4.17 45.56
C HIS A 109 -27.36 5.18 46.56
N HIS A 110 -28.40 4.72 47.27
CA HIS A 110 -29.20 5.44 48.26
C HIS A 110 -30.16 6.50 47.67
N ALA A 111 -31.33 6.64 48.29
CA ALA A 111 -32.54 7.17 47.64
C ALA A 111 -32.68 8.70 47.60
N ASP A 112 -31.75 9.46 48.20
CA ASP A 112 -31.88 10.91 48.39
C ASP A 112 -31.08 11.78 47.40
N TRP A 113 -30.26 11.19 46.50
CA TRP A 113 -29.29 11.91 45.66
C TRP A 113 -29.66 11.99 44.18
N SER A 114 -30.96 12.09 43.88
CA SER A 114 -31.53 12.23 42.52
C SER A 114 -30.95 13.39 41.70
N ASP A 115 -30.49 14.45 42.36
CA ASP A 115 -29.96 15.68 41.76
C ASP A 115 -28.46 15.58 41.40
N GLY A 116 -27.80 14.46 41.72
CA GLY A 116 -26.35 14.30 41.59
C GLY A 116 -25.84 13.80 40.23
N ALA A 117 -26.72 13.33 39.34
CA ALA A 117 -26.34 12.65 38.09
C ALA A 117 -26.56 13.54 36.86
N SER A 118 -25.46 14.14 36.37
CA SER A 118 -25.47 15.07 35.24
C SER A 118 -24.88 14.46 33.95
N PRO A 119 -25.42 14.76 32.75
CA PRO A 119 -24.80 14.37 31.49
C PRO A 119 -23.37 14.89 31.31
N ALA A 120 -23.01 16.00 31.96
CA ALA A 120 -21.64 16.51 31.97
C ALA A 120 -20.66 15.54 32.65
N LEU A 121 -21.09 14.78 33.67
CA LEU A 121 -20.27 13.74 34.29
C LEU A 121 -20.03 12.59 33.32
N ALA A 122 -21.07 12.13 32.62
CA ALA A 122 -20.96 11.09 31.58
C ALA A 122 -19.96 11.48 30.49
N VAL A 123 -20.12 12.68 29.92
CA VAL A 123 -19.21 13.25 28.92
C VAL A 123 -17.79 13.34 29.47
N SER A 124 -17.59 13.91 30.66
CA SER A 124 -16.25 14.02 31.26
C SER A 124 -15.58 12.66 31.51
N SER A 125 -16.35 11.63 31.85
CA SER A 125 -15.85 10.27 32.04
C SER A 125 -15.40 9.63 30.73
N VAL A 126 -16.18 9.79 29.65
CA VAL A 126 -15.83 9.29 28.32
C VAL A 126 -14.62 10.03 27.75
N VAL A 127 -14.61 11.36 27.83
CA VAL A 127 -13.50 12.22 27.37
C VAL A 127 -12.21 11.92 28.16
N SER A 128 -12.30 11.69 29.48
CA SER A 128 -11.13 11.33 30.29
C SER A 128 -10.58 9.94 29.96
N ARG A 129 -11.44 8.95 29.64
CA ARG A 129 -11.02 7.64 29.14
C ARG A 129 -10.37 7.77 27.76
N ALA A 130 -10.98 8.52 26.84
CA ALA A 130 -10.45 8.72 25.50
C ALA A 130 -9.06 9.38 25.52
N LEU A 131 -8.88 10.41 26.35
CA LEU A 131 -7.60 11.10 26.57
C LEU A 131 -6.50 10.16 27.08
N GLN A 132 -6.83 9.17 27.93
CA GLN A 132 -5.83 8.22 28.44
C GLN A 132 -5.24 7.31 27.36
N VAL A 133 -6.03 7.04 26.31
CA VAL A 133 -5.63 6.28 25.11
C VAL A 133 -4.85 7.18 24.14
N VAL A 134 -5.47 8.25 23.64
CA VAL A 134 -4.94 8.97 22.46
C VAL A 134 -3.69 9.81 22.71
N ARG A 135 -3.43 10.23 23.96
CA ARG A 135 -2.19 10.94 24.35
C ARG A 135 -0.89 10.15 24.10
N HIS A 136 -1.01 8.84 23.85
CA HIS A 136 0.11 7.93 23.56
C HIS A 136 0.14 7.48 22.10
N GLU A 137 -0.82 7.92 21.28
CA GLU A 137 -0.88 7.59 19.86
C GLU A 137 -0.37 8.75 18.98
N GLU A 138 0.47 8.41 18.02
CA GLU A 138 0.97 9.32 16.99
C GLU A 138 -0.21 9.93 16.20
N PRO A 139 -0.19 11.23 15.85
CA PRO A 139 -1.28 11.87 15.12
C PRO A 139 -1.53 11.22 13.75
N GLY A 140 -0.48 10.71 13.09
CA GLY A 140 -0.59 9.93 11.85
C GLY A 140 -1.34 8.60 11.99
N ARG A 141 -1.60 8.11 13.21
CA ARG A 141 -2.29 6.85 13.53
C ARG A 141 -3.75 7.02 13.91
N ALA A 142 -4.38 8.19 13.67
CA ALA A 142 -5.77 8.49 14.02
C ALA A 142 -6.77 7.34 13.77
N SER A 143 -6.70 6.69 12.61
CA SER A 143 -7.59 5.56 12.26
C SER A 143 -7.41 4.33 13.17
N PHE A 144 -6.18 4.05 13.62
CA PHE A 144 -5.87 2.97 14.56
C PHE A 144 -6.31 3.33 15.99
N ALA A 145 -6.00 4.55 16.43
CA ALA A 145 -6.44 5.08 17.72
C ALA A 145 -7.97 5.07 17.86
N ARG A 146 -8.72 5.30 16.77
CA ARG A 146 -10.18 5.15 16.72
C ARG A 146 -10.65 3.74 17.10
N TYR A 147 -10.04 2.68 16.56
CA TYR A 147 -10.38 1.29 16.90
C TYR A 147 -10.06 0.95 18.37
N LEU A 148 -8.98 1.50 18.93
CA LEU A 148 -8.69 1.37 20.37
C LEU A 148 -9.79 2.03 21.21
N LEU A 149 -10.24 3.23 20.83
CA LEU A 149 -11.33 3.94 21.51
C LEU A 149 -12.68 3.21 21.39
N GLU A 150 -12.99 2.59 20.25
CA GLU A 150 -14.22 1.78 20.09
C GLU A 150 -14.26 0.63 21.11
N GLY A 151 -13.13 -0.08 21.30
CA GLY A 151 -13.00 -1.13 22.30
C GLY A 151 -13.03 -0.61 23.75
N GLU A 152 -12.23 0.41 24.06
CA GLU A 152 -12.10 0.96 25.42
C GLU A 152 -13.35 1.68 25.91
N LEU A 153 -14.11 2.35 25.03
CA LEU A 153 -15.28 3.13 25.41
C LEU A 153 -16.60 2.36 25.35
N GLY A 154 -16.68 1.26 24.59
CA GLY A 154 -17.90 0.45 24.49
C GLY A 154 -18.35 -0.22 25.80
N ALA A 155 -17.44 -0.37 26.78
CA ALA A 155 -17.76 -0.92 28.10
C ALA A 155 -18.44 0.10 29.04
N PRO A 156 -19.59 -0.21 29.67
CA PRO A 156 -20.23 0.65 30.67
C PRO A 156 -19.46 0.65 31.99
N LEU A 157 -18.67 1.70 32.22
CA LEU A 157 -17.90 1.90 33.45
C LEU A 157 -18.48 3.06 34.28
N PRO A 158 -18.34 3.03 35.63
CA PRO A 158 -18.67 4.18 36.46
C PRO A 158 -17.71 5.36 36.23
N ASP A 159 -18.21 6.57 36.43
CA ASP A 159 -17.38 7.78 36.51
C ASP A 159 -16.56 7.82 37.81
N LEU A 160 -15.57 8.73 37.89
CA LEU A 160 -14.69 8.87 39.07
C LEU A 160 -15.42 9.19 40.38
N SER A 161 -16.62 9.77 40.32
CA SER A 161 -17.47 10.02 41.49
C SER A 161 -18.51 8.92 41.75
N GLY A 162 -18.56 7.87 40.93
CA GLY A 162 -19.43 6.71 41.09
C GLY A 162 -20.94 6.99 40.94
N ARG A 163 -21.33 8.17 40.45
CA ARG A 163 -22.73 8.63 40.33
C ARG A 163 -23.37 8.27 39.00
N VAL A 164 -22.57 8.04 37.96
CA VAL A 164 -23.03 7.73 36.61
C VAL A 164 -22.23 6.54 36.05
N LYS A 165 -22.90 5.59 35.39
CA LYS A 165 -22.27 4.62 34.49
C LYS A 165 -22.41 5.09 33.05
N ALA A 166 -21.32 5.09 32.29
CA ALA A 166 -21.28 5.55 30.90
C ALA A 166 -20.48 4.62 29.97
N LEU A 167 -20.95 4.50 28.74
CA LEU A 167 -20.25 3.93 27.58
C LEU A 167 -20.35 4.91 26.40
N ALA A 168 -19.56 4.71 25.35
CA ALA A 168 -19.74 5.42 24.09
C ALA A 168 -19.93 4.46 22.90
N ALA A 169 -20.70 4.91 21.92
CA ALA A 169 -20.89 4.33 20.61
C ALA A 169 -20.55 5.38 19.53
N ASP A 170 -20.59 4.99 18.26
CA ASP A 170 -20.38 5.86 17.09
C ASP A 170 -19.08 6.68 17.17
N VAL A 171 -18.01 6.05 17.67
CA VAL A 171 -16.75 6.74 17.98
C VAL A 171 -16.03 7.15 16.69
N THR A 172 -15.78 8.44 16.58
CA THR A 172 -14.96 9.05 15.54
C THR A 172 -13.78 9.79 16.15
N LEU A 173 -12.62 9.66 15.50
CA LEU A 173 -11.39 10.33 15.88
C LEU A 173 -10.70 10.78 14.59
N THR A 174 -10.50 12.08 14.41
CA THR A 174 -9.86 12.63 13.21
C THR A 174 -8.89 13.74 13.57
N LEU A 175 -7.81 13.91 12.80
CA LEU A 175 -7.02 15.14 12.87
C LEU A 175 -7.74 16.30 12.18
N ALA A 176 -7.49 17.52 12.62
CA ALA A 176 -7.81 18.73 11.86
C ALA A 176 -7.26 18.61 10.40
N PRO A 177 -8.02 19.03 9.36
CA PRO A 177 -7.63 18.80 7.97
C PRO A 177 -6.26 19.39 7.58
N ALA A 178 -5.92 20.57 8.12
CA ALA A 178 -4.64 21.24 7.85
C ALA A 178 -3.44 20.46 8.41
N ASP A 179 -3.56 19.88 9.60
CA ASP A 179 -2.48 19.14 10.25
C ASP A 179 -2.32 17.73 9.67
N ARG A 180 -3.43 17.09 9.28
CA ARG A 180 -3.43 15.86 8.49
C ARG A 180 -2.66 16.04 7.17
N GLU A 181 -2.84 17.19 6.53
CA GLU A 181 -2.15 17.55 5.29
C GLU A 181 -0.67 17.93 5.51
N ARG A 182 -0.35 18.59 6.64
CA ARG A 182 1.04 18.84 7.06
C ARG A 182 1.81 17.53 7.29
N LEU A 183 1.19 16.56 7.96
CA LEU A 183 1.80 15.26 8.26
C LEU A 183 2.02 14.39 7.01
N ARG A 184 1.13 14.47 6.02
CA ARG A 184 1.35 13.85 4.70
C ARG A 184 2.60 14.42 4.04
N LYS A 185 2.65 15.75 3.86
CA LYS A 185 3.80 16.45 3.26
C LYS A 185 5.12 16.15 4.00
N MET A 186 5.09 16.07 5.33
CA MET A 186 6.24 15.69 6.17
C MET A 186 6.60 14.19 6.08
N SER A 187 5.66 13.33 5.71
CA SER A 187 5.91 11.92 5.41
C SER A 187 6.52 11.75 4.01
N ASP A 188 6.00 12.47 3.04
CA ASP A 188 6.41 12.39 1.63
C ASP A 188 7.81 12.98 1.43
N LEU A 189 8.08 14.20 1.94
CA LEU A 189 9.41 14.81 1.91
C LEU A 189 10.52 13.93 2.52
N ARG A 190 10.19 13.11 3.53
CA ARG A 190 11.15 12.17 4.12
C ARG A 190 11.45 10.99 3.19
N LYS A 191 10.44 10.46 2.50
CA LYS A 191 10.63 9.40 1.48
C LYS A 191 11.47 9.93 0.32
N ASP A 192 11.23 11.17 -0.08
CA ASP A 192 11.96 11.83 -1.16
C ASP A 192 13.45 12.03 -0.77
N GLU A 193 13.72 12.42 0.48
CA GLU A 193 15.09 12.53 1.03
C GLU A 193 15.79 11.15 1.15
N GLU A 194 15.08 10.13 1.65
CA GLU A 194 15.56 8.74 1.75
C GLU A 194 15.87 8.15 0.36
N LEU A 195 14.99 8.36 -0.62
CA LEU A 195 15.18 7.94 -2.01
C LEU A 195 16.37 8.66 -2.64
N TRP A 196 16.48 9.98 -2.46
CA TRP A 196 17.54 10.79 -3.06
C TRP A 196 18.93 10.45 -2.53
N GLU A 197 19.10 10.23 -1.21
CA GLU A 197 20.40 9.79 -0.69
C GLU A 197 20.71 8.34 -1.10
N TYR A 198 19.70 7.47 -1.27
CA TYR A 198 19.89 6.15 -1.88
C TYR A 198 20.37 6.23 -3.33
N GLU A 199 19.71 7.01 -4.18
CA GLU A 199 20.08 7.21 -5.60
C GLU A 199 21.50 7.79 -5.72
N ARG A 200 21.78 8.83 -4.93
CA ARG A 200 23.10 9.46 -4.80
C ARG A 200 24.17 8.49 -4.33
N GLN A 201 23.88 7.63 -3.35
CA GLN A 201 24.84 6.65 -2.87
C GLN A 201 25.03 5.52 -3.90
N HIS A 202 23.98 5.12 -4.61
CA HIS A 202 24.08 4.22 -5.76
C HIS A 202 24.95 4.84 -6.88
N GLU A 203 24.80 6.12 -7.20
CA GLU A 203 25.69 6.81 -8.14
C GLU A 203 27.15 6.83 -7.65
N ARG A 204 27.39 7.17 -6.36
CA ARG A 204 28.74 7.16 -5.77
C ARG A 204 29.36 5.76 -5.84
N ASN A 205 28.61 4.73 -5.44
CA ASN A 205 29.04 3.34 -5.52
C ASN A 205 29.35 2.92 -6.96
N LYS A 206 28.52 3.32 -7.93
CA LYS A 206 28.73 3.07 -9.36
C LYS A 206 29.96 3.79 -9.91
N ARG A 207 30.20 5.05 -9.51
CA ARG A 207 31.42 5.82 -9.87
C ARG A 207 32.68 5.18 -9.27
N GLY A 208 32.63 4.79 -7.99
CA GLY A 208 33.72 4.08 -7.31
C GLY A 208 34.05 2.75 -7.98
N TYR A 209 33.06 1.85 -8.13
CA TYR A 209 33.25 0.58 -8.84
C TYR A 209 33.84 0.76 -10.26
N LEU A 210 33.30 1.72 -11.03
CA LEU A 210 33.81 1.97 -12.38
C LEU A 210 35.23 2.56 -12.40
N GLY A 211 35.61 3.41 -11.45
CA GLY A 211 36.94 4.01 -11.39
C GLY A 211 38.00 3.12 -10.72
N ASP A 212 37.69 2.63 -9.52
CA ASP A 212 38.64 1.98 -8.62
C ASP A 212 38.79 0.48 -8.88
N ASP A 213 37.79 -0.20 -9.45
CA ASP A 213 37.87 -1.63 -9.80
C ASP A 213 37.97 -1.84 -11.31
N VAL A 214 37.04 -1.29 -12.09
CA VAL A 214 36.96 -1.54 -13.54
C VAL A 214 38.06 -0.81 -14.31
N LEU A 215 38.05 0.51 -14.29
CA LEU A 215 38.99 1.37 -15.02
C LEU A 215 40.31 1.60 -14.25
N LYS A 216 40.54 0.82 -13.18
CA LYS A 216 41.78 0.77 -12.41
C LYS A 216 43.02 0.54 -13.29
N SER A 217 42.85 -0.16 -14.42
CA SER A 217 43.88 -0.47 -15.41
C SER A 217 43.24 -0.98 -16.71
N THR A 218 43.99 -0.95 -17.82
CA THR A 218 43.59 -1.64 -19.06
C THR A 218 43.23 -3.12 -18.83
N GLY A 219 43.97 -3.81 -17.96
CA GLY A 219 43.75 -5.24 -17.68
C GLY A 219 42.42 -5.51 -16.97
N SER A 220 42.10 -4.75 -15.93
CA SER A 220 40.81 -4.86 -15.22
C SER A 220 39.64 -4.46 -16.11
N ALA A 221 39.81 -3.46 -16.98
CA ALA A 221 38.79 -3.04 -17.94
C ALA A 221 38.51 -4.13 -19.00
N VAL A 222 39.54 -4.83 -19.50
CA VAL A 222 39.41 -5.96 -20.43
C VAL A 222 38.76 -7.17 -19.76
N VAL A 223 39.15 -7.51 -18.52
CA VAL A 223 38.51 -8.60 -17.75
C VAL A 223 37.03 -8.30 -17.48
N TRP A 224 36.70 -7.07 -17.10
CA TRP A 224 35.31 -6.62 -16.91
C TRP A 224 34.49 -6.67 -18.21
N TRP A 225 35.12 -6.38 -19.35
CA TRP A 225 34.50 -6.46 -20.67
C TRP A 225 34.21 -7.91 -21.06
N LEU A 226 35.19 -8.82 -20.88
CA LEU A 226 35.03 -10.25 -21.12
C LEU A 226 33.96 -10.87 -20.22
N ALA A 227 33.91 -10.50 -18.94
CA ALA A 227 32.85 -10.92 -18.00
C ALA A 227 31.43 -10.37 -18.32
N ARG A 228 31.25 -9.75 -19.49
CA ARG A 228 29.97 -9.32 -20.08
C ARG A 228 29.79 -9.81 -21.53
N HIS A 229 30.81 -10.43 -22.12
CA HIS A 229 30.90 -10.84 -23.51
C HIS A 229 31.79 -12.10 -23.60
N GLU A 230 31.40 -13.15 -22.88
CA GLU A 230 32.31 -14.27 -22.53
C GLU A 230 32.85 -15.03 -23.74
N ASP A 231 32.05 -15.17 -24.81
CA ASP A 231 32.44 -15.81 -26.07
C ASP A 231 33.25 -14.91 -27.02
N ASP A 232 33.33 -13.60 -26.76
CA ASP A 232 33.61 -12.56 -27.76
C ASP A 232 35.10 -12.15 -27.78
N ILE A 233 36.00 -13.13 -27.66
CA ILE A 233 37.43 -12.95 -27.32
C ILE A 233 38.20 -12.12 -28.35
N GLU A 234 38.00 -12.33 -29.65
CA GLU A 234 38.68 -11.54 -30.70
C GLU A 234 38.33 -10.05 -30.60
N LYS A 235 37.08 -9.74 -30.24
CA LYS A 235 36.58 -8.39 -30.05
C LYS A 235 37.12 -7.79 -28.74
N ALA A 236 37.31 -8.58 -27.68
CA ALA A 236 38.02 -8.14 -26.47
C ALA A 236 39.47 -7.69 -26.78
N VAL A 237 40.19 -8.42 -27.64
CA VAL A 237 41.55 -8.06 -28.08
C VAL A 237 41.54 -6.73 -28.85
N ASN A 238 40.59 -6.55 -29.77
CA ASN A 238 40.42 -5.28 -30.49
C ASN A 238 40.05 -4.10 -29.56
N MET A 239 39.37 -4.37 -28.44
CA MET A 239 39.01 -3.35 -27.45
C MET A 239 40.15 -2.94 -26.50
N ILE A 240 41.31 -3.60 -26.50
CA ILE A 240 42.44 -3.27 -25.59
C ILE A 240 42.88 -1.81 -25.73
N GLY A 241 43.02 -1.30 -26.95
CA GLY A 241 43.42 0.10 -27.22
C GLY A 241 42.40 1.11 -26.67
N PRO A 242 41.12 1.05 -27.08
CA PRO A 242 40.05 1.88 -26.52
C PRO A 242 39.91 1.79 -24.99
N LEU A 243 39.99 0.59 -24.41
CA LEU A 243 39.89 0.41 -22.95
C LEU A 243 41.11 0.98 -22.21
N ALA A 244 42.31 0.95 -22.80
CA ALA A 244 43.47 1.66 -22.26
C ALA A 244 43.28 3.19 -22.26
N GLN A 245 42.71 3.74 -23.34
CA GLN A 245 42.42 5.16 -23.46
C GLN A 245 41.36 5.62 -22.43
N ILE A 246 40.27 4.85 -22.27
CA ILE A 246 39.22 5.15 -21.30
C ILE A 246 39.74 5.01 -19.86
N SER A 247 40.57 4.00 -19.56
CA SER A 247 41.15 3.81 -18.23
C SER A 247 42.09 4.96 -17.84
N ALA A 248 42.94 5.41 -18.77
CA ALA A 248 43.83 6.55 -18.54
C ALA A 248 43.03 7.86 -18.37
N ALA A 249 42.03 8.10 -19.23
CA ALA A 249 41.17 9.28 -19.14
C ALA A 249 40.37 9.34 -17.83
N ALA A 250 39.82 8.22 -17.36
CA ALA A 250 39.10 8.13 -16.09
C ALA A 250 39.95 8.44 -14.85
N LYS A 251 41.28 8.30 -14.97
CA LYS A 251 42.26 8.64 -13.93
C LYS A 251 42.94 10.00 -14.11
N ASN A 252 42.70 10.69 -15.23
CA ASN A 252 43.46 11.86 -15.65
C ASN A 252 44.98 11.56 -15.78
N GLU A 253 45.32 10.37 -16.29
CA GLU A 253 46.68 9.87 -16.56
C GLU A 253 46.95 9.80 -18.08
N GLU A 254 48.23 9.72 -18.50
CA GLU A 254 48.57 9.38 -19.88
C GLU A 254 48.37 7.88 -20.16
N VAL A 255 48.03 7.52 -21.41
CA VAL A 255 47.96 6.10 -21.82
C VAL A 255 49.36 5.45 -21.67
N PRO A 256 49.50 4.30 -20.98
CA PRO A 256 50.78 3.62 -20.82
C PRO A 256 51.45 3.27 -22.14
N GLU A 257 52.78 3.41 -22.21
CA GLU A 257 53.55 3.31 -23.46
C GLU A 257 53.31 2.01 -24.24
N ILE A 258 53.20 0.89 -23.52
CA ILE A 258 52.91 -0.43 -24.09
C ILE A 258 51.59 -0.46 -24.90
N PHE A 259 50.62 0.39 -24.60
CA PHE A 259 49.34 0.47 -25.33
C PHE A 259 49.27 1.61 -26.35
N ARG A 260 50.24 2.53 -26.39
CA ARG A 260 50.24 3.67 -27.33
C ARG A 260 50.20 3.24 -28.80
N HIS A 261 50.79 2.08 -29.12
CA HIS A 261 50.76 1.50 -30.48
C HIS A 261 49.40 0.91 -30.88
N LEU A 262 48.47 0.72 -29.94
CA LEU A 262 47.09 0.26 -30.17
C LEU A 262 46.09 1.42 -30.24
N LEU A 263 46.53 2.65 -30.04
CA LEU A 263 45.69 3.84 -30.21
C LEU A 263 45.57 4.14 -31.71
N VAL A 264 44.33 4.16 -32.22
CA VAL A 264 44.05 4.75 -33.53
C VAL A 264 44.30 6.26 -33.42
N PRO A 265 45.16 6.87 -34.26
CA PRO A 265 45.36 8.31 -34.23
C PRO A 265 44.04 9.06 -34.42
N PRO A 266 43.78 10.15 -33.68
CA PRO A 266 42.58 10.95 -33.90
C PRO A 266 42.55 11.46 -35.35
N VAL A 267 41.38 11.41 -35.99
CA VAL A 267 41.21 11.74 -37.41
C VAL A 267 41.14 13.27 -37.61
N GLN A 268 42.19 13.95 -37.16
CA GLN A 268 42.41 15.40 -37.26
C GLN A 268 43.86 15.73 -37.66
N ALA A 269 44.47 14.87 -38.49
CA ALA A 269 45.81 15.07 -39.05
C ALA A 269 45.99 14.48 -40.48
N ARG A 270 44.91 14.38 -41.26
CA ARG A 270 45.04 14.19 -42.72
C ARG A 270 45.27 15.55 -43.37
N THR A 271 46.55 15.84 -43.61
CA THR A 271 47.06 17.15 -44.05
C THR A 271 46.35 17.70 -45.28
N GLU A 272 46.01 18.99 -45.22
CA GLU A 272 45.68 19.83 -46.37
C GLU A 272 46.91 19.96 -47.28
N ALA A 273 47.03 19.06 -48.25
CA ALA A 273 48.20 18.95 -49.12
C ALA A 273 47.86 18.81 -50.62
N ALA A 274 46.64 19.16 -51.02
CA ALA A 274 46.28 19.46 -52.41
C ALA A 274 44.98 20.29 -52.50
N VAL A 275 44.91 21.21 -53.46
CA VAL A 275 43.76 22.09 -53.78
C VAL A 275 43.38 23.08 -52.67
N GLY A 276 43.68 24.36 -52.87
CA GLY A 276 43.40 25.42 -51.90
C GLY A 276 42.13 26.23 -52.18
N GLY A 277 41.54 26.77 -51.11
CA GLY A 277 40.50 27.79 -51.09
C GLY A 277 40.51 28.47 -49.72
N PRO A 278 40.61 29.81 -49.60
CA PRO A 278 41.00 30.44 -48.34
C PRO A 278 39.83 30.91 -47.45
N LEU A 279 40.19 31.09 -46.17
CA LEU A 279 39.68 32.09 -45.23
C LEU A 279 38.30 31.87 -44.59
N TRP A 280 38.31 31.39 -43.34
CA TRP A 280 37.44 31.88 -42.26
C TRP A 280 38.23 31.94 -40.93
N ASP A 281 38.91 33.06 -40.71
CA ASP A 281 39.47 33.43 -39.40
C ASP A 281 38.46 34.32 -38.64
N GLY A 282 38.22 34.01 -37.36
CA GLY A 282 37.34 34.76 -36.47
C GLY A 282 35.83 34.43 -36.62
N TYR A 283 35.01 34.53 -35.57
CA TYR A 283 35.24 35.16 -34.27
C TYR A 283 34.77 34.28 -33.11
N ALA A 284 35.53 34.28 -32.00
CA ALA A 284 35.03 33.87 -30.71
C ALA A 284 34.40 35.08 -30.00
N GLN A 285 33.08 35.07 -29.79
CA GLN A 285 32.38 36.15 -29.09
C GLN A 285 31.08 35.67 -28.43
N GLY A 286 30.92 35.94 -27.14
CA GLY A 286 29.63 35.93 -26.45
C GLY A 286 29.18 34.57 -25.90
N GLY A 287 29.05 34.48 -24.57
CA GLY A 287 28.28 33.41 -23.95
C GLY A 287 26.78 33.72 -24.03
N GLY A 288 26.02 32.83 -24.67
CA GLY A 288 24.57 32.75 -24.55
C GLY A 288 24.20 31.39 -23.95
N THR A 289 23.22 31.35 -23.07
CA THR A 289 22.61 30.08 -22.62
C THR A 289 21.79 29.53 -23.78
N PHE A 290 22.32 28.52 -24.47
CA PHE A 290 21.58 27.80 -25.50
C PHE A 290 20.45 27.00 -24.85
N ASP A 291 19.23 27.48 -25.05
CA ASP A 291 18.01 26.79 -24.66
C ASP A 291 17.79 25.61 -25.63
N ARG A 292 18.27 24.43 -25.24
CA ARG A 292 18.50 23.31 -26.17
C ARG A 292 17.23 22.50 -26.47
N GLU A 293 16.06 22.96 -26.01
CA GLU A 293 14.79 22.26 -26.18
C GLU A 293 14.03 22.62 -27.48
N GLU A 294 14.46 23.66 -28.22
CA GLU A 294 13.90 24.01 -29.54
C GLU A 294 14.49 23.19 -30.72
N GLU A 295 15.54 22.38 -30.53
CA GLU A 295 16.22 21.64 -31.61
C GLU A 295 15.50 20.36 -32.09
N LEU A 296 14.32 20.03 -31.54
CA LEU A 296 13.49 18.89 -31.97
C LEU A 296 12.07 19.36 -32.26
N GLY A 297 11.43 18.82 -33.31
CA GLY A 297 10.02 19.07 -33.63
C GLY A 297 9.04 18.37 -32.69
N VAL A 298 7.74 18.63 -32.86
CA VAL A 298 6.69 17.84 -32.19
C VAL A 298 6.62 16.44 -32.82
N SER A 299 6.84 16.34 -34.13
CA SER A 299 6.90 15.08 -34.87
C SER A 299 8.09 14.21 -34.46
N ASP A 300 9.28 14.79 -34.22
CA ASP A 300 10.45 14.06 -33.70
C ASP A 300 10.19 13.45 -32.32
N ARG A 301 9.58 14.23 -31.41
CA ARG A 301 9.20 13.75 -30.06
C ARG A 301 8.18 12.60 -30.14
N LEU A 302 7.21 12.67 -31.05
CA LEU A 302 6.25 11.60 -31.27
C LEU A 302 6.92 10.35 -31.88
N LEU A 303 7.85 10.52 -32.83
CA LEU A 303 8.62 9.42 -33.43
C LEU A 303 9.45 8.68 -32.37
N LEU A 304 10.14 9.42 -31.49
CA LEU A 304 10.88 8.85 -30.36
C LEU A 304 9.97 8.06 -29.40
N LEU A 305 8.77 8.57 -29.09
CA LEU A 305 7.79 7.88 -28.24
C LEU A 305 7.26 6.60 -28.90
N LEU A 306 6.94 6.64 -30.19
CA LEU A 306 6.48 5.47 -30.95
C LEU A 306 7.56 4.38 -30.98
N ALA A 307 8.81 4.76 -31.27
CA ALA A 307 9.96 3.86 -31.24
C ALA A 307 10.20 3.24 -29.84
N ALA A 308 10.06 4.03 -28.76
CA ALA A 308 10.21 3.55 -27.39
C ALA A 308 9.09 2.57 -26.95
N VAL A 309 7.88 2.73 -27.48
CA VAL A 309 6.75 1.80 -27.27
C VAL A 309 6.82 0.58 -28.22
N GLY A 310 7.73 0.61 -29.20
CA GLY A 310 7.89 -0.46 -30.20
C GLY A 310 6.92 -0.41 -31.37
N LEU A 311 6.12 0.67 -31.50
CA LEU A 311 5.26 0.92 -32.65
C LEU A 311 6.12 1.42 -33.81
N LYS A 312 6.21 0.59 -34.86
CA LYS A 312 6.99 0.88 -36.07
C LYS A 312 6.10 1.31 -37.24
N PRO A 313 6.63 2.04 -38.24
CA PRO A 313 5.85 2.50 -39.40
C PRO A 313 5.24 1.39 -40.29
N ASP A 314 5.68 0.14 -40.16
CA ASP A 314 5.16 -1.04 -40.88
C ASP A 314 3.96 -1.71 -40.19
N MET A 315 3.48 -1.17 -39.06
CA MET A 315 2.32 -1.67 -38.30
C MET A 315 1.06 -0.85 -38.59
N ASP A 316 -0.10 -1.49 -38.79
CA ASP A 316 -1.39 -0.79 -38.93
C ASP A 316 -1.71 0.05 -37.69
N GLU A 317 -1.35 -0.44 -36.50
CA GLU A 317 -1.53 0.24 -35.22
C GLU A 317 -0.76 1.57 -35.13
N TYR A 318 0.41 1.68 -35.77
CA TYR A 318 1.17 2.94 -35.83
C TYR A 318 0.39 4.00 -36.58
N THR A 319 -0.13 3.66 -37.77
CA THR A 319 -0.90 4.59 -38.63
C THR A 319 -2.19 5.03 -37.94
N VAL A 320 -2.91 4.09 -37.31
CA VAL A 320 -4.12 4.39 -36.53
C VAL A 320 -3.80 5.28 -35.32
N PHE A 321 -2.68 5.05 -34.62
CA PHE A 321 -2.29 5.87 -33.47
C PHE A 321 -1.90 7.30 -33.89
N VAL A 322 -1.05 7.46 -34.90
CA VAL A 322 -0.64 8.79 -35.40
C VAL A 322 -1.85 9.58 -35.90
N HIS A 323 -2.73 8.96 -36.67
CA HIS A 323 -3.95 9.62 -37.16
C HIS A 323 -4.90 10.01 -36.01
N ARG A 324 -4.94 9.24 -34.91
CA ARG A 324 -5.68 9.61 -33.70
C ARG A 324 -5.05 10.80 -32.97
N VAL A 325 -3.71 10.85 -32.86
CA VAL A 325 -2.99 11.99 -32.24
C VAL A 325 -3.25 13.28 -33.02
N VAL A 326 -3.10 13.26 -34.35
CA VAL A 326 -3.43 14.39 -35.25
C VAL A 326 -4.85 14.91 -34.96
N ARG A 327 -5.85 14.02 -35.01
CA ARG A 327 -7.26 14.39 -34.81
C ARG A 327 -7.54 14.93 -33.40
N SER A 328 -6.79 14.49 -32.39
CA SER A 328 -6.89 15.01 -31.02
C SER A 328 -6.24 16.39 -30.85
N LEU A 329 -5.20 16.71 -31.63
CA LEU A 329 -4.59 18.04 -31.65
C LEU A 329 -5.47 19.06 -32.39
N GLU A 330 -6.03 18.70 -33.54
CA GLU A 330 -7.03 19.51 -34.27
C GLU A 330 -8.25 19.83 -33.38
N ALA A 331 -8.78 18.82 -32.68
CA ALA A 331 -9.89 18.99 -31.74
C ALA A 331 -9.56 19.88 -30.52
N ALA A 332 -8.27 20.17 -30.29
CA ALA A 332 -7.78 21.09 -29.26
C ALA A 332 -7.33 22.47 -29.83
N GLY A 333 -7.43 22.68 -31.16
CA GLY A 333 -6.96 23.90 -31.83
C GLY A 333 -5.43 24.01 -31.94
N LEU A 334 -4.72 22.87 -31.92
CA LEU A 334 -3.26 22.78 -32.04
C LEU A 334 -2.85 22.39 -33.47
N ASP A 335 -3.42 23.10 -34.45
CA ASP A 335 -3.40 22.73 -35.87
C ASP A 335 -1.97 22.71 -36.47
N GLU A 336 -1.09 23.61 -36.03
CA GLU A 336 0.31 23.67 -36.49
C GLU A 336 1.09 22.40 -36.09
N ALA A 337 0.91 21.91 -34.86
CA ALA A 337 1.52 20.67 -34.39
C ALA A 337 0.88 19.43 -35.04
N ALA A 338 -0.44 19.47 -35.30
CA ALA A 338 -1.14 18.41 -36.03
C ALA A 338 -0.62 18.27 -37.48
N GLU A 339 -0.34 19.40 -38.14
CA GLU A 339 0.17 19.45 -39.51
C GLU A 339 1.66 19.07 -39.60
N GLU A 340 2.49 19.47 -38.63
CA GLU A 340 3.87 19.00 -38.51
C GLU A 340 3.93 17.47 -38.41
N ILE A 341 3.07 16.89 -37.56
CA ILE A 341 2.93 15.43 -37.41
C ILE A 341 2.45 14.78 -38.71
N ARG A 342 1.41 15.32 -39.38
CA ARG A 342 0.96 14.79 -40.67
C ARG A 342 2.09 14.74 -41.69
N ARG A 343 2.76 15.88 -41.92
CA ARG A 343 3.77 16.01 -42.98
C ARG A 343 4.98 15.10 -42.78
N THR A 344 5.36 14.82 -41.53
CA THR A 344 6.53 13.99 -41.20
C THR A 344 6.19 12.49 -41.06
N LEU A 345 5.01 12.14 -40.53
CA LEU A 345 4.69 10.78 -40.09
C LEU A 345 3.58 10.08 -40.89
N LEU A 346 2.85 10.82 -41.74
CA LEU A 346 1.80 10.29 -42.63
C LEU A 346 1.99 10.80 -44.08
N PRO A 347 2.97 10.26 -44.85
CA PRO A 347 3.07 10.55 -46.28
C PRO A 347 1.77 10.18 -47.01
N ALA A 348 1.29 11.06 -47.88
CA ALA A 348 0.17 10.74 -48.76
C ALA A 348 0.54 9.59 -49.72
N PRO A 349 -0.41 8.72 -50.10
CA PRO A 349 -0.18 7.76 -51.18
C PRO A 349 0.13 8.50 -52.49
N ASP A 350 1.16 8.03 -53.20
CA ASP A 350 1.73 8.68 -54.38
C ASP A 350 0.71 8.81 -55.53
N ASP A 351 0.53 10.02 -56.07
CA ASP A 351 -0.44 10.32 -57.13
C ASP A 351 0.02 9.74 -58.48
N GLY A 352 -0.42 8.50 -58.76
CA GLY A 352 -0.26 7.87 -60.07
C GLY A 352 -0.96 8.70 -61.18
N PRO A 353 -0.36 8.79 -62.39
CA PRO A 353 -0.75 9.78 -63.39
C PRO A 353 -2.13 9.54 -64.04
N GLU A 354 -2.66 10.61 -64.62
CA GLU A 354 -4.00 10.74 -65.21
C GLU A 354 -4.44 9.54 -66.09
N ALA A 355 -5.63 9.00 -65.80
CA ALA A 355 -6.31 8.00 -66.62
C ALA A 355 -7.78 8.38 -66.86
N GLU A 356 -7.98 9.22 -67.89
CA GLU A 356 -9.19 9.40 -68.72
C GLU A 356 -10.59 9.17 -68.10
N HIS A 357 -11.39 10.24 -68.03
CA HIS A 357 -12.86 10.13 -68.06
C HIS A 357 -13.33 9.52 -69.39
N PRO A 358 -14.29 8.58 -69.33
CA PRO A 358 -15.51 8.73 -70.13
C PRO A 358 -16.79 8.76 -69.27
N SER A 359 -17.91 9.12 -69.91
CA SER A 359 -19.20 9.46 -69.29
C SER A 359 -20.25 8.32 -69.38
N GLU A 360 -21.30 8.44 -68.55
CA GLU A 360 -22.64 7.83 -68.66
C GLU A 360 -22.79 6.29 -68.68
N GLY A 361 -23.64 5.74 -67.78
CA GLY A 361 -23.80 4.28 -67.63
C GLY A 361 -24.99 3.70 -66.84
N ASP A 362 -26.07 4.46 -66.61
CA ASP A 362 -27.39 3.99 -66.12
C ASP A 362 -27.55 3.50 -64.64
N SER A 363 -28.82 3.34 -64.28
CA SER A 363 -29.52 3.13 -63.00
C SER A 363 -29.16 1.81 -62.27
N THR A 364 -29.43 1.60 -60.98
CA THR A 364 -30.59 2.05 -60.17
C THR A 364 -30.26 2.07 -58.66
N GLY A 365 -30.88 2.95 -57.87
CA GLY A 365 -30.72 3.03 -56.39
C GLY A 365 -31.65 2.08 -55.60
N PRO A 366 -32.24 2.48 -54.44
CA PRO A 366 -32.16 3.79 -53.76
C PRO A 366 -32.15 3.82 -52.21
N TRP A 367 -31.64 4.89 -51.58
CA TRP A 367 -32.31 5.68 -50.50
C TRP A 367 -31.39 6.76 -49.87
N SER A 368 -32.02 7.78 -49.28
CA SER A 368 -31.42 8.84 -48.44
C SER A 368 -32.52 9.38 -47.51
N PRO A 369 -32.22 10.01 -46.35
CA PRO A 369 -32.12 11.47 -46.36
C PRO A 369 -31.23 12.16 -45.28
N ARG A 370 -30.50 13.18 -45.73
CA ARG A 370 -30.34 14.56 -45.16
C ARG A 370 -29.99 14.78 -43.68
N PHE A 371 -28.95 15.58 -43.49
CA PHE A 371 -28.65 16.39 -42.30
C PHE A 371 -29.76 17.40 -41.92
N ARG A 372 -29.72 17.88 -40.67
CA ARG A 372 -30.14 19.24 -40.30
C ARG A 372 -29.26 19.79 -39.17
N ALA A 373 -28.97 21.09 -39.19
CA ALA A 373 -28.21 21.80 -38.15
C ALA A 373 -29.12 22.20 -36.96
N PRO A 374 -28.55 22.48 -35.76
CA PRO A 374 -29.29 22.94 -34.59
C PRO A 374 -29.51 24.47 -34.61
N ASP A 375 -30.50 24.93 -33.83
CA ASP A 375 -30.41 26.16 -33.00
C ASP A 375 -31.63 26.27 -32.05
N ASP A 376 -31.46 27.07 -30.99
CA ASP A 376 -32.44 27.60 -30.02
C ASP A 376 -33.21 26.66 -29.03
N ALA A 377 -33.41 27.21 -27.82
CA ALA A 377 -34.11 26.65 -26.64
C ALA A 377 -35.50 27.37 -26.44
N PRO A 378 -36.30 27.29 -25.33
CA PRO A 378 -35.99 26.89 -23.93
C PRO A 378 -37.08 26.09 -23.13
N PHE A 379 -36.83 25.90 -21.81
CA PHE A 379 -37.68 25.49 -20.65
C PHE A 379 -39.22 25.30 -20.84
N THR A 380 -39.93 24.33 -20.21
CA THR A 380 -40.25 24.22 -18.74
C THR A 380 -40.94 22.89 -18.29
N ASP A 381 -40.77 22.56 -17.00
CA ASP A 381 -41.70 21.91 -16.01
C ASP A 381 -42.16 20.41 -16.01
N ALA A 382 -42.34 19.92 -14.75
CA ALA A 382 -43.05 18.73 -14.21
C ALA A 382 -42.55 17.31 -14.61
N ALA A 383 -42.01 16.46 -13.70
CA ALA A 383 -42.62 15.73 -12.56
C ALA A 383 -43.42 14.46 -12.98
N ALA A 384 -43.39 13.29 -12.31
CA ALA A 384 -42.77 12.86 -11.04
C ALA A 384 -42.44 11.32 -11.05
N ASP A 385 -41.97 10.79 -9.90
CA ASP A 385 -41.90 9.36 -9.48
C ASP A 385 -41.04 8.39 -10.34
N THR A 386 -40.18 7.52 -9.79
CA THR A 386 -40.37 6.62 -8.63
C THR A 386 -39.00 6.21 -8.03
N ASP A 387 -38.95 5.90 -6.72
CA ASP A 387 -37.75 5.48 -5.96
C ASP A 387 -37.61 3.92 -5.92
N PRO A 388 -36.66 3.28 -5.19
CA PRO A 388 -36.02 2.03 -5.63
C PRO A 388 -36.57 0.75 -4.94
N ASP A 389 -36.11 -0.43 -5.38
CA ASP A 389 -35.47 -1.38 -4.44
C ASP A 389 -34.69 -2.55 -5.12
N SER A 390 -33.97 -3.31 -4.29
CA SER A 390 -33.43 -4.66 -4.49
C SER A 390 -32.21 -4.87 -5.42
N PHE A 391 -31.06 -5.11 -4.80
CA PHE A 391 -29.97 -5.92 -5.35
C PHE A 391 -29.40 -6.82 -4.24
N THR A 392 -29.44 -8.13 -4.46
CA THR A 392 -28.90 -9.14 -3.53
C THR A 392 -28.05 -10.12 -4.36
N PRO A 393 -26.82 -10.45 -3.96
CA PRO A 393 -25.89 -11.19 -4.81
C PRO A 393 -26.09 -12.71 -4.71
N ASP A 394 -25.71 -13.42 -5.77
CA ASP A 394 -25.41 -14.86 -5.68
C ASP A 394 -24.35 -15.31 -6.69
N SER A 395 -23.68 -16.42 -6.38
CA SER A 395 -22.57 -17.07 -7.11
C SER A 395 -22.31 -18.44 -6.46
N PRO A 396 -21.55 -19.41 -7.04
CA PRO A 396 -20.75 -19.39 -8.28
C PRO A 396 -20.95 -20.66 -9.17
N GLU A 397 -19.95 -20.95 -10.02
CA GLU A 397 -19.42 -22.29 -10.42
C GLU A 397 -19.58 -22.81 -11.86
N SER A 398 -18.56 -23.60 -12.23
CA SER A 398 -18.36 -24.40 -13.46
C SER A 398 -18.01 -23.64 -14.76
N GLY A 399 -16.95 -24.00 -15.51
CA GLY A 399 -15.94 -25.02 -15.20
C GLY A 399 -15.03 -25.39 -16.39
N ALA A 400 -13.83 -25.90 -16.08
CA ALA A 400 -12.77 -26.38 -16.98
C ALA A 400 -12.11 -25.33 -17.93
N GLY A 401 -10.82 -25.45 -18.26
CA GLY A 401 -9.80 -26.35 -17.70
C GLY A 401 -8.50 -26.34 -18.51
N GLY A 402 -7.34 -26.44 -17.83
CA GLY A 402 -6.02 -26.50 -18.48
C GLY A 402 -4.95 -27.02 -17.54
N ARG A 403 -4.22 -28.07 -17.94
CA ARG A 403 -3.10 -28.64 -17.16
C ARG A 403 -1.78 -27.98 -17.53
N SER A 404 -0.94 -27.77 -16.53
CA SER A 404 0.52 -27.90 -16.64
C SER A 404 1.03 -28.50 -15.33
N ARG A 405 2.06 -29.35 -15.42
CA ARG A 405 2.66 -30.05 -14.29
C ARG A 405 4.15 -30.22 -14.54
N ASP A 406 4.86 -30.60 -13.49
CA ASP A 406 6.21 -31.18 -13.51
C ASP A 406 7.35 -30.23 -13.94
N ARG A 407 7.95 -29.56 -12.95
CA ARG A 407 9.32 -29.94 -12.54
C ARG A 407 9.61 -29.48 -11.10
N GLN A 408 9.78 -30.45 -10.20
CA GLN A 408 10.24 -30.23 -8.83
C GLN A 408 11.20 -31.37 -8.49
N GLU A 409 12.50 -31.08 -8.49
CA GLU A 409 13.54 -32.04 -8.11
C GLU A 409 14.09 -31.64 -6.74
N THR A 410 13.94 -32.56 -5.77
CA THR A 410 14.51 -32.45 -4.43
C THR A 410 15.88 -33.12 -4.42
N GLY A 411 16.90 -32.39 -3.97
CA GLY A 411 18.23 -32.92 -3.69
C GLY A 411 18.81 -32.21 -2.48
N GLU A 412 18.88 -32.90 -1.35
CA GLU A 412 19.63 -32.47 -0.17
C GLU A 412 21.10 -32.85 -0.38
N ASP A 413 22.03 -31.90 -0.23
CA ASP A 413 23.42 -32.21 0.08
C ASP A 413 24.06 -31.07 0.89
N ASP A 414 24.83 -31.47 1.90
CA ASP A 414 25.27 -30.69 3.06
C ASP A 414 26.46 -29.75 2.77
N VAL A 415 26.25 -28.42 2.82
CA VAL A 415 27.31 -27.42 2.99
C VAL A 415 26.81 -26.23 3.84
N ALA A 416 27.42 -26.02 5.01
CA ALA A 416 27.17 -24.85 5.85
C ALA A 416 27.90 -23.58 5.33
N PRO A 417 27.30 -22.38 5.42
CA PRO A 417 28.00 -21.13 5.14
C PRO A 417 29.00 -20.79 6.28
N PRO A 418 30.17 -20.22 5.97
CA PRO A 418 31.17 -19.90 6.99
C PRO A 418 30.86 -18.59 7.72
N ASP A 419 30.49 -18.68 9.00
CA ASP A 419 30.55 -17.56 9.93
C ASP A 419 32.01 -17.12 10.15
N PHE A 420 32.44 -16.03 9.52
CA PHE A 420 33.67 -15.35 9.93
C PHE A 420 33.68 -13.86 9.54
N TRP A 421 33.43 -12.99 10.52
CA TRP A 421 34.28 -11.84 10.86
C TRP A 421 33.89 -11.31 12.25
N ASP A 422 34.67 -11.68 13.28
CA ASP A 422 34.62 -10.98 14.57
C ASP A 422 35.08 -9.51 14.38
N SER A 423 34.47 -8.60 15.11
CA SER A 423 34.83 -7.17 15.18
C SER A 423 34.51 -6.61 16.57
N SER A 424 35.11 -7.25 17.58
CA SER A 424 35.00 -6.99 19.01
C SER A 424 35.57 -5.63 19.47
N HIS A 425 34.96 -4.52 19.02
CA HIS A 425 35.28 -3.15 19.47
C HIS A 425 34.05 -2.34 19.92
N SER A 426 33.66 -2.52 21.18
CA SER A 426 32.70 -1.63 21.87
C SER A 426 33.37 -0.27 22.21
N PRO A 427 32.80 0.88 21.79
CA PRO A 427 33.29 2.18 22.22
C PRO A 427 33.07 2.38 23.74
N ARG A 428 34.15 2.51 24.51
CA ARG A 428 34.06 2.76 25.95
C ARG A 428 33.53 4.17 26.22
N ARG A 429 32.36 4.25 26.85
CA ARG A 429 31.83 5.46 27.49
C ARG A 429 32.85 6.01 28.50
N PRO A 430 33.41 7.22 28.34
CA PRO A 430 34.28 7.81 29.35
C PRO A 430 33.45 8.18 30.58
N ALA A 431 33.95 7.83 31.77
CA ALA A 431 33.34 8.22 33.04
C ALA A 431 33.97 9.52 33.53
N SER A 432 33.18 10.59 33.64
CA SER A 432 33.64 11.86 34.22
C SER A 432 33.90 11.68 35.72
N PRO A 433 35.09 12.04 36.25
CA PRO A 433 35.37 11.92 37.67
C PRO A 433 34.61 12.97 38.48
N ARG A 434 34.10 12.58 39.65
CA ARG A 434 33.80 13.55 40.71
C ARG A 434 35.12 14.05 41.29
N ALA A 435 35.44 15.31 41.07
CA ALA A 435 36.25 16.07 42.01
C ALA A 435 35.30 16.70 43.04
N GLN A 436 35.70 16.69 44.31
CA GLN A 436 34.98 17.36 45.39
C GLN A 436 35.98 18.23 46.17
N ASP A 437 35.47 19.39 46.61
CA ASP A 437 35.92 20.22 47.73
C ASP A 437 36.91 21.40 47.52
N GLU A 438 36.73 22.35 48.46
CA GLU A 438 37.52 23.53 48.88
C GLU A 438 37.71 24.78 47.96
N GLY A 439 37.60 25.98 48.59
CA GLY A 439 37.93 27.32 48.05
C GLY A 439 36.76 28.06 47.35
N ASN A 440 35.90 28.90 47.97
CA ASN A 440 36.03 29.97 48.98
C ASN A 440 36.71 31.28 48.49
N GLU A 441 35.90 32.19 47.91
CA GLU A 441 36.04 33.67 47.82
C GLU A 441 34.78 34.21 47.07
N ASP A 442 34.20 35.39 47.31
CA ASP A 442 34.24 36.33 48.45
C ASP A 442 32.88 37.10 48.52
N ARG A 443 32.65 37.82 49.63
CA ARG A 443 31.60 38.83 49.92
C ARG A 443 30.61 39.26 48.81
N SER A 444 29.32 39.32 49.16
CA SER A 444 28.64 40.57 49.62
C SER A 444 27.27 40.28 50.23
#